data_AF-A0A961GNE6-F1
#
_entry.id   AF-A0A961GNE6-F1
#
_cell.length_a   1.000
_cell.length_b   1.000
_cell.length_c   1.000
_cell.angle_alpha   90.00
_cell.angle_beta   90.00
_cell.angle_gamma   90.00
#
_symmetry.space_group_name_H-M   'P 1'
#
loop_
_entity.id
_entity.type
_entity.pdbx_description
1 polymer ?
#
loop_
_entity_poly.entity_id
_entity_poly.type
_entity_poly.pdbx_seq_one_letter_code
_entity_poly.pdbx_strand_id
1 'polypeptide(L)' 'WWVGIPLGIMLVITATLGDLVESQVKRDLGIKDMGTLLPGHGGLMDRIDGALPSAVATWIVLSLLA' A
#
# COMPACT_ATOMS: atom_id res chain seq x y z
N TRP A 1 2.55 22.51 -8.83
CA TRP A 1 1.74 22.90 -7.65
C TRP A 1 0.38 22.21 -7.62
N TRP A 2 -0.45 22.28 -8.68
CA TRP A 2 -1.77 21.63 -8.70
C TRP A 2 -1.76 20.09 -8.72
N VAL A 3 -0.66 19.47 -9.19
CA VAL A 3 -0.45 18.01 -9.22
C VAL A 3 -0.57 17.35 -7.84
N GLY A 4 -0.37 18.11 -6.76
CA GLY A 4 -0.55 17.60 -5.39
C GLY A 4 -1.98 17.15 -5.08
N ILE A 5 -3.00 17.74 -5.71
CA ILE A 5 -4.40 17.38 -5.49
C ILE A 5 -4.71 15.95 -6.01
N PRO A 6 -4.51 15.63 -7.31
CA PRO A 6 -4.74 14.28 -7.79
C PRO A 6 -3.82 13.25 -7.13
N LEU A 7 -2.58 13.64 -6.79
CA LEU A 7 -1.66 12.77 -6.08
C LEU A 7 -2.20 12.37 -4.71
N GLY A 8 -2.66 13.33 -3.90
CA GLY A 8 -3.20 13.07 -2.57
C GLY A 8 -4.44 12.16 -2.61
N ILE A 9 -5.35 12.41 -3.56
CA ILE A 9 -6.56 11.57 -3.75
C ILE A 9 -6.17 10.13 -4.07
N MET A 10 -5.27 9.95 -5.04
CA MET A 10 -4.83 8.61 -5.45
C MET A 10 -4.13 7.88 -4.31
N LEU A 11 -3.24 8.56 -3.58
CA LEU A 11 -2.51 7.96 -2.46
C LEU A 11 -3.43 7.46 -1.35
N VAL A 12 -4.45 8.23 -0.96
CA VAL A 12 -5.41 7.80 0.07
C VAL A 12 -6.14 6.53 -0.37
N ILE A 13 -6.60 6.51 -1.62
CA ILE A 13 -7.34 5.35 -2.16
C ILE A 13 -6.44 4.11 -2.23
N THR A 14 -5.24 4.24 -2.81
CA THR A 14 -4.35 3.09 -3.00
C THR A 14 -3.74 2.58 -1.71
N ALA A 15 -3.43 3.45 -0.75
CA ALA A 15 -2.91 3.04 0.55
C ALA A 15 -3.94 2.22 1.31
N THR A 16 -5.19 2.70 1.39
CA THR A 16 -6.28 1.97 2.07
C THR A 16 -6.63 0.68 1.35
N LEU A 17 -6.70 0.68 0.02
CA LEU A 17 -6.99 -0.55 -0.73
C LEU A 17 -5.86 -1.58 -0.59
N GLY A 18 -4.59 -1.17 -0.56
CA GLY A 18 -3.47 -2.07 -0.36
C GLY A 18 -3.55 -2.85 0.95
N ASP A 19 -3.78 -2.14 2.06
CA ASP A 19 -3.96 -2.73 3.39
C ASP A 19 -5.17 -3.68 3.46
N LEU A 20 -6.28 -3.32 2.82
CA LEU A 20 -7.46 -4.17 2.76
C LEU A 20 -7.23 -5.44 1.91
N VAL A 21 -6.55 -5.33 0.77
CA VAL A 21 -6.22 -6.47 -0.08
C VAL A 21 -5.31 -7.43 0.66
N GLU A 22 -4.27 -6.93 1.31
CA GLU A 22 -3.38 -7.77 2.10
C GLU A 22 -4.13 -8.44 3.26
N SER A 23 -5.00 -7.71 3.95
CA SER A 23 -5.88 -8.25 4.99
C SER A 23 -6.81 -9.36 4.50
N GLN A 24 -7.33 -9.27 3.27
CA GLN A 24 -8.13 -10.36 2.66
C GLN A 24 -7.25 -11.58 2.36
N VAL A 25 -6.08 -11.38 1.76
CA VAL A 25 -5.15 -12.48 1.46
C VAL A 25 -4.72 -13.22 2.74
N LYS A 26 -4.47 -12.48 3.83
CA LYS A 26 -4.16 -13.06 5.14
C LYS A 26 -5.30 -13.96 5.66
N ARG A 27 -6.56 -13.53 5.47
CA ARG A 27 -7.75 -14.32 5.84
C ARG A 27 -7.91 -15.58 5.01
N ASP A 28 -7.68 -15.50 3.70
CA ASP A 28 -7.75 -16.65 2.80
C ASP A 28 -6.69 -17.71 3.12
N LEU A 29 -5.51 -17.26 3.57
CA LEU A 29 -4.42 -18.13 4.00
C LEU A 29 -4.56 -18.62 5.45
N GLY A 30 -5.51 -18.08 6.23
CA GLY A 30 -5.67 -18.41 7.65
C GLY A 30 -4.49 -17.98 8.53
N ILE A 31 -3.66 -17.05 8.04
CA ILE A 31 -2.49 -16.52 8.75
C ILE A 31 -2.76 -15.10 9.23
N LYS A 32 -2.07 -14.70 10.30
CA LYS A 32 -2.20 -13.34 10.85
C LYS A 32 -1.14 -12.38 10.31
N ASP A 33 0.09 -12.85 10.18
CA ASP A 33 1.24 -12.05 9.73
C ASP A 33 1.89 -12.76 8.53
N MET A 34 2.27 -12.01 7.50
CA MET A 34 2.87 -12.56 6.27
C MET A 34 4.31 -13.05 6.45
N GLY A 35 4.93 -12.80 7.60
CA GLY A 35 6.27 -13.26 7.92
C GLY A 35 6.77 -12.73 9.26
N THR A 36 8.00 -13.09 9.62
CA THR A 36 8.60 -12.74 10.92
C THR A 36 9.98 -12.08 10.78
N LEU A 37 10.26 -11.48 9.61
CA LEU A 37 11.56 -10.90 9.29
C LEU A 37 12.03 -9.87 10.32
N LEU A 38 11.10 -9.11 10.90
CA LEU A 38 11.37 -8.17 11.99
C LEU A 38 10.85 -8.76 13.31
N PRO A 39 11.72 -9.31 14.17
CA PRO A 39 11.29 -9.90 15.42
C PRO A 39 10.53 -8.87 16.29
N GLY A 40 9.32 -9.23 16.68
CA GLY A 40 8.42 -8.39 17.51
C GLY A 40 7.65 -7.30 16.77
N HIS A 41 7.78 -7.14 15.46
CA HIS A 41 7.19 -6.01 14.70
C HIS A 41 6.15 -6.40 13.64
N GLY A 42 5.81 -7.68 13.53
CA GLY A 42 4.91 -8.23 12.51
C GLY A 42 5.64 -8.57 11.21
N GLY A 43 4.87 -8.80 10.13
CA GLY A 43 5.41 -9.04 8.81
C GLY A 43 5.94 -7.77 8.15
N LEU A 44 7.00 -7.90 7.36
CA LEU A 44 7.47 -6.80 6.51
C LEU A 44 6.37 -6.40 5.50
N MET A 45 5.59 -7.38 5.02
CA MET A 45 4.51 -7.14 4.06
C MET A 45 3.43 -6.21 4.63
N ASP A 46 3.07 -6.37 5.91
CA ASP A 46 2.09 -5.52 6.62
C ASP A 46 2.55 -4.04 6.74
N ARG A 47 3.80 -3.73 6.34
CA ARG A 47 4.36 -2.37 6.33
C ARG A 47 4.41 -1.75 4.95
N ILE A 48 4.36 -2.57 3.90
CA ILE A 48 4.54 -2.14 2.51
C ILE A 48 3.31 -2.40 1.65
N ASP A 49 2.31 -3.11 2.17
CA ASP A 49 1.03 -3.40 1.55
C ASP A 49 0.29 -2.16 1.01
N GLY A 50 0.24 -1.07 1.78
CA GLY A 50 -0.29 0.21 1.32
C GLY A 50 0.70 1.04 0.50
N ALA A 51 2.00 0.89 0.76
CA ALA A 51 3.05 1.66 0.10
C ALA A 51 3.32 1.20 -1.34
N LEU A 52 3.26 -0.10 -1.61
CA LEU A 52 3.46 -0.70 -2.93
C LEU A 52 2.48 -0.18 -4.00
N PRO A 53 1.14 -0.29 -3.82
CA PRO A 53 0.18 0.25 -4.78
C PRO A 53 0.24 1.78 -4.84
N SER A 54 0.54 2.45 -3.72
CA SER A 54 0.72 3.90 -3.66
C SER A 54 1.95 4.39 -4.43
N ALA A 55 3.04 3.63 -4.47
CA ALA A 55 4.21 3.93 -5.27
C ALA A 55 3.89 3.88 -6.77
N VAL A 56 3.13 2.86 -7.20
CA VAL A 56 2.65 2.76 -8.59
C VAL A 56 1.72 3.93 -8.94
N ALA A 57 0.78 4.26 -8.06
CA ALA A 57 -0.11 5.41 -8.26
C ALA A 57 0.65 6.73 -8.34
N THR A 58 1.66 6.92 -7.49
CA THR A 58 2.54 8.10 -7.52
C THR A 58 3.29 8.18 -8.84
N TRP A 59 3.87 7.08 -9.30
CA TRP A 59 4.59 7.04 -10.57
C TRP A 59 3.68 7.39 -11.75
N ILE A 60 2.45 6.86 -11.79
CA ILE A 60 1.47 7.17 -12.83
C ILE A 60 1.10 8.66 -12.81
N VAL A 61 0.75 9.20 -11.63
CA VAL A 61 0.32 10.60 -11.48
C VAL A 61 1.44 11.56 -11.88
N LEU A 62 2.67 11.30 -11.45
CA LEU A 62 3.81 12.15 -11.81
C LEU A 62 4.17 12.02 -13.29
N SER A 63 4.13 10.81 -13.86
CA SER A 63 4.48 10.62 -15.28
C SER A 63 3.47 11.27 -16.24
N LEU A 64 2.21 11.41 -15.83
CA LEU A 64 1.15 11.97 -16.68
C LEU A 64 0.90 13.47 -16.45
N LEU A 65 1.13 13.98 -15.23
CA LEU A 65 0.70 15.32 -14.83
C LEU A 65 1.84 16.26 -14.39
N ALA A 66 3.05 15.74 -14.16
CA ALA A 66 4.22 16.54 -13.81
C ALA A 66 5.13 16.78 -15.02
#